data_AF-A0A2J4XWV6-F1
#
_entry.id   AF-A0A2J4XWV6-F1
#
_cell.length_a   1.000
_cell.length_b   1.000
_cell.length_c   1.000
_cell.angle_alpha   90.00
_cell.angle_beta   90.00
_cell.angle_gamma   90.00
#
_symmetry.space_group_name_H-M   'P 1'
#
loop_
_entity.id
_entity.type
_entity.pdbx_description
1 polymer ?
#
loop_
_entity_poly.entity_id
_entity_poly.type
_entity_poly.pdbx_seq_one_letter_code
_entity_poly.pdbx_strand_id
1 'polypeptide(L)'
;VILTACYFHDIVSLAKNHPERSRSSAMAAEKTLAILQSAFPDFPPERYAAVLHAIEAHSFSAAIAPQSEEAKIVQDADRLEALGAIGLARVFAVSGALNNSLFDARDPFADRRELDDKTYALDHFQCKLLRLPKTMQTEKGRAMAVHNARFLVQFMAKLSAELRGEPMALDAEVLQRFDPLA
;
A
#
# COMPACT_ATOMS: atom_id res chain seq x y z
N VAL A 1 9.14 19.97 -4.24
CA VAL A 1 9.34 18.56 -4.65
C VAL A 1 8.27 17.68 -4.02
N ILE A 2 8.28 17.47 -2.70
CA ILE A 2 7.33 16.56 -2.00
C ILE A 2 5.86 16.85 -2.37
N LEU A 3 5.37 18.08 -2.15
CA LEU A 3 3.96 18.42 -2.43
C LEU A 3 3.56 18.13 -3.89
N THR A 4 4.40 18.55 -4.84
CA THR A 4 4.18 18.30 -6.26
C THR A 4 4.12 16.81 -6.55
N ALA A 5 5.07 16.02 -6.04
CA ALA A 5 5.05 14.57 -6.21
C ALA A 5 3.78 13.94 -5.61
N CYS A 6 3.37 14.34 -4.40
CA CYS A 6 2.13 13.88 -3.79
C CYS A 6 0.88 14.21 -4.62
N TYR A 7 0.81 15.36 -5.29
CA TYR A 7 -0.35 15.68 -6.12
C TYR A 7 -0.39 14.90 -7.43
N PHE A 8 0.76 14.57 -8.00
CA PHE A 8 0.85 14.03 -9.35
C PHE A 8 1.18 12.54 -9.42
N HIS A 9 1.56 11.89 -8.32
CA HIS A 9 2.02 10.49 -8.33
C HIS A 9 1.03 9.50 -8.95
N ASP A 10 -0.27 9.79 -8.84
CA ASP A 10 -1.38 8.95 -9.33
C ASP A 10 -2.09 9.51 -10.59
N ILE A 11 -1.52 10.52 -11.25
CA ILE A 11 -2.14 11.14 -12.46
C ILE A 11 -2.26 10.18 -13.66
N VAL A 12 -1.53 9.07 -13.61
CA VAL A 12 -1.69 7.91 -14.49
C VAL A 12 -1.83 6.67 -13.62
N SER A 13 -3.04 6.11 -13.57
CA SER A 13 -3.32 4.88 -12.84
C SER A 13 -3.91 3.86 -13.81
N LEU A 14 -3.10 2.86 -14.18
CA LEU A 14 -3.59 1.72 -14.96
C LEU A 14 -4.33 0.75 -14.05
N ALA A 15 -5.31 0.03 -14.60
CA ALA A 15 -6.06 -0.96 -13.85
C ALA A 15 -5.15 -2.03 -13.23
N LYS A 16 -5.52 -2.57 -12.06
CA LYS A 16 -4.66 -3.50 -11.29
C LYS A 16 -4.33 -4.82 -12.03
N ASN A 17 -5.15 -5.19 -13.01
CA ASN A 17 -5.00 -6.34 -13.90
C ASN A 17 -4.26 -6.01 -15.21
N HIS A 18 -3.84 -4.75 -15.43
CA HIS A 18 -3.14 -4.36 -16.65
C HIS A 18 -1.70 -4.92 -16.67
N PRO A 19 -1.23 -5.48 -17.81
CA PRO A 19 0.12 -6.06 -17.92
C PRO A 19 1.22 -5.05 -17.62
N GLU A 20 0.98 -3.77 -17.93
CA GLU A 20 1.95 -2.68 -17.73
C GLU A 20 1.77 -1.89 -16.43
N ARG A 21 1.07 -2.45 -15.42
CA ARG A 21 0.84 -1.76 -14.14
C ARG A 21 2.10 -1.26 -13.43
N SER A 22 3.26 -1.88 -13.69
CA SER A 22 4.56 -1.44 -13.16
C SER A 22 5.07 -0.17 -13.83
N ARG A 23 4.59 0.16 -15.04
CA ARG A 23 4.96 1.38 -15.78
C ARG A 23 4.11 2.59 -15.41
N SER A 24 3.05 2.42 -14.62
CA SER A 24 2.14 3.53 -14.28
C SER A 24 2.86 4.70 -13.62
N SER A 25 3.82 4.45 -12.71
CA SER A 25 4.55 5.53 -12.04
C SER A 25 5.51 6.27 -12.99
N ALA A 26 6.14 5.57 -13.93
CA ALA A 26 6.95 6.19 -14.98
C ALA A 26 6.09 7.06 -15.91
N MET A 27 4.95 6.55 -16.36
CA MET A 27 4.00 7.33 -17.18
C MET A 27 3.45 8.54 -16.42
N ALA A 28 3.22 8.41 -15.11
CA ALA A 28 2.81 9.52 -14.25
C ALA A 28 3.90 10.60 -14.20
N ALA A 29 5.17 10.22 -14.08
CA ALA A 29 6.28 11.16 -14.12
C ALA A 29 6.37 11.89 -15.47
N GLU A 30 6.35 11.16 -16.59
CA GLU A 30 6.36 11.75 -17.94
C GLU A 30 5.22 12.78 -18.14
N LYS A 31 4.00 12.41 -17.74
CA LYS A 31 2.83 13.30 -17.81
C LYS A 31 2.97 14.51 -16.88
N THR A 32 3.56 14.32 -15.71
CA THR A 32 3.84 15.42 -14.77
C THR A 32 4.81 16.42 -15.37
N LEU A 33 5.88 15.97 -16.03
CA LEU A 33 6.82 16.87 -16.69
C LEU A 33 6.12 17.75 -17.74
N ALA A 34 5.29 17.13 -18.60
CA ALA A 34 4.54 17.86 -19.61
C ALA A 34 3.59 18.90 -19.00
N ILE A 35 2.92 18.59 -17.88
CA ILE A 35 2.04 19.52 -17.18
C ILE A 35 2.84 20.66 -16.52
N LEU A 36 3.95 20.35 -15.85
CA LEU A 36 4.78 21.37 -15.22
C LEU A 36 5.32 22.36 -16.25
N GLN A 37 5.79 21.88 -17.40
CA GLN A 37 6.31 22.73 -18.47
C GLN A 37 5.24 23.59 -19.15
N SER A 38 4.01 23.09 -19.29
CA SER A 38 2.95 23.79 -20.03
C SER A 38 2.06 24.69 -19.16
N ALA A 39 1.78 24.27 -17.92
CA ALA A 39 0.80 24.91 -17.05
C ALA A 39 1.43 25.63 -15.84
N PHE A 40 2.69 25.37 -15.52
CA PHE A 40 3.37 25.95 -14.35
C PHE A 40 4.72 26.60 -14.75
N PRO A 41 4.70 27.72 -15.52
CA PRO A 41 5.91 28.36 -16.03
C PRO A 41 6.86 28.86 -14.93
N ASP A 42 6.33 29.18 -13.75
CA ASP A 42 7.11 29.62 -12.59
C ASP A 42 7.70 28.46 -11.77
N PHE A 43 7.40 27.20 -12.12
CA PHE A 43 7.96 26.05 -11.41
C PHE A 43 9.45 25.89 -11.75
N PRO A 44 10.35 25.84 -10.75
CA PRO A 44 11.78 25.84 -11.02
C PRO A 44 12.24 24.58 -11.77
N PRO A 45 12.83 24.70 -13.00
CA PRO A 45 13.22 23.55 -13.80
C PRO A 45 14.25 22.63 -13.14
N GLU A 46 15.10 23.17 -12.27
CA GLU A 46 16.08 22.41 -11.50
C GLU A 46 15.43 21.40 -10.54
N ARG A 47 14.14 21.55 -10.22
CA ARG A 47 13.39 20.64 -9.35
C ARG A 47 12.71 19.50 -10.11
N TYR A 48 12.67 19.53 -11.45
CA TYR A 48 11.98 18.50 -12.24
C TYR A 48 12.52 17.11 -11.95
N ALA A 49 13.84 16.90 -12.03
CA ALA A 49 14.44 15.58 -11.82
C ALA A 49 14.05 14.98 -10.46
N ALA A 50 14.07 15.79 -9.39
CA ALA A 50 13.69 15.33 -8.05
C ALA A 50 12.19 14.99 -7.93
N VAL A 51 11.31 15.76 -8.58
CA VAL A 51 9.86 15.46 -8.60
C VAL A 51 9.58 14.18 -9.36
N LEU A 52 10.17 14.03 -10.55
CA LEU A 52 9.97 12.85 -11.41
C LEU A 52 10.45 11.59 -10.70
N HIS A 53 11.64 11.61 -10.13
CA HIS A 53 12.16 10.46 -9.38
C HIS A 53 11.29 10.13 -8.15
N ALA A 54 10.78 11.12 -7.42
CA ALA A 54 9.85 10.87 -6.31
C ALA A 54 8.54 10.21 -6.77
N ILE A 55 8.02 10.62 -7.95
CA ILE A 55 6.84 10.01 -8.57
C ILE A 55 7.17 8.61 -9.11
N GLU A 56 8.32 8.36 -9.72
CA GLU A 56 8.67 7.04 -10.23
C GLU A 56 8.85 6.02 -9.09
N ALA A 57 9.52 6.45 -8.03
CA ALA A 57 9.92 5.60 -6.92
C ALA A 57 8.80 5.32 -5.90
N HIS A 58 7.69 6.07 -5.86
CA HIS A 58 6.67 5.83 -4.83
C HIS A 58 6.04 4.42 -4.94
N SER A 59 5.84 3.94 -6.18
CA SER A 59 5.04 2.75 -6.44
C SER A 59 5.75 1.46 -5.99
N PHE A 60 5.03 0.65 -5.20
CA PHE A 60 5.48 -0.70 -4.83
C PHE A 60 5.73 -1.60 -6.04
N SER A 61 4.92 -1.46 -7.10
CA SER A 61 4.98 -2.34 -8.29
C SER A 61 6.14 -2.01 -9.23
N ALA A 62 6.63 -0.76 -9.20
CA ALA A 62 7.76 -0.34 -10.03
C ALA A 62 9.11 -0.83 -9.47
N ALA A 63 9.18 -1.11 -8.16
CA ALA A 63 10.39 -1.57 -7.47
C ALA A 63 11.61 -0.66 -7.66
N ILE A 64 11.39 0.64 -7.87
CA ILE A 64 12.44 1.65 -7.98
C ILE A 64 12.81 2.12 -6.57
N ALA A 65 14.10 2.08 -6.24
CA ALA A 65 14.61 2.49 -4.93
C ALA A 65 14.66 4.03 -4.82
N PRO A 66 14.06 4.64 -3.78
CA PRO A 66 14.11 6.08 -3.59
C PRO A 66 15.50 6.52 -3.12
N GLN A 67 16.15 7.37 -3.92
CA GLN A 67 17.49 7.90 -3.67
C GLN A 67 17.52 9.15 -2.78
N SER A 68 16.54 10.05 -2.91
CA SER A 68 16.49 11.30 -2.14
C SER A 68 15.57 11.21 -0.92
N GLU A 69 15.78 12.07 0.07
CA GLU A 69 14.90 12.17 1.25
C GLU A 69 13.46 12.50 0.87
N GLU A 70 13.24 13.36 -0.12
CA GLU A 70 11.90 13.68 -0.62
C GLU A 70 11.22 12.46 -1.23
N ALA A 71 11.94 11.65 -2.01
CA ALA A 71 11.39 10.44 -2.61
C ALA A 71 11.06 9.38 -1.54
N LYS A 72 11.90 9.25 -0.50
CA LYS A 72 11.64 8.39 0.65
C LYS A 72 10.37 8.82 1.41
N ILE A 73 10.21 10.12 1.65
CA ILE A 73 9.03 10.68 2.33
C ILE A 73 7.76 10.43 1.50
N VAL A 74 7.79 10.69 0.19
CA VAL A 74 6.63 10.47 -0.69
C VAL A 74 6.26 8.99 -0.76
N GLN A 75 7.26 8.10 -0.89
CA GLN A 75 7.05 6.66 -0.89
C GLN A 75 6.42 6.17 0.43
N ASP A 76 6.94 6.61 1.57
CA ASP A 76 6.38 6.22 2.87
C ASP A 76 4.96 6.75 3.06
N ALA A 77 4.69 7.99 2.65
CA ALA A 77 3.36 8.60 2.75
C ALA A 77 2.31 7.84 1.92
N ASP A 78 2.62 7.48 0.67
CA ASP A 78 1.76 6.66 -0.19
C ASP A 78 1.49 5.28 0.43
N ARG A 79 2.55 4.60 0.90
CA ARG A 79 2.42 3.26 1.49
C ARG A 79 1.63 3.27 2.80
N LEU A 80 1.71 4.33 3.58
CA LEU A 80 0.94 4.48 4.81
C LEU A 80 -0.58 4.49 4.55
N GLU A 81 -1.02 4.95 3.38
CA GLU A 81 -2.44 4.94 2.98
C GLU A 81 -2.97 3.51 2.76
N ALA A 82 -2.09 2.54 2.48
CA ALA A 82 -2.45 1.13 2.40
C ALA A 82 -2.66 0.47 3.76
N LEU A 83 -2.39 1.17 4.87
CA LEU A 83 -2.53 0.66 6.23
C LEU A 83 -3.64 1.38 6.99
N GLY A 84 -3.96 0.87 8.19
CA GLY A 84 -4.95 1.48 9.08
C GLY A 84 -6.37 1.37 8.55
N ALA A 85 -7.26 2.23 9.04
CA ALA A 85 -8.69 2.17 8.73
C ALA A 85 -9.00 2.43 7.24
N ILE A 86 -8.31 3.39 6.62
CA ILE A 86 -8.48 3.70 5.19
C ILE A 86 -7.98 2.52 4.34
N GLY A 87 -6.79 1.99 4.67
CA GLY A 87 -6.25 0.80 4.01
C GLY A 87 -7.19 -0.39 4.08
N LEU A 88 -7.75 -0.67 5.27
CA LEU A 88 -8.74 -1.73 5.49
C LEU A 88 -9.96 -1.59 4.58
N ALA A 89 -10.58 -0.41 4.56
CA ALA A 89 -11.75 -0.15 3.73
C ALA A 89 -11.43 -0.29 2.24
N ARG A 90 -10.26 0.21 1.81
CA ARG A 90 -9.80 0.15 0.41
C ARG A 90 -9.60 -1.27 -0.07
N VAL A 91 -9.02 -2.16 0.75
CA VAL A 91 -8.84 -3.57 0.37
C VAL A 91 -10.16 -4.21 0.00
N PHE A 92 -11.16 -4.12 0.87
CA PHE A 92 -12.45 -4.76 0.62
C PHE A 92 -13.25 -4.09 -0.51
N ALA A 93 -13.16 -2.76 -0.65
CA ALA A 93 -13.79 -2.06 -1.77
C ALA A 93 -13.20 -2.50 -3.13
N VAL A 94 -11.87 -2.61 -3.22
CA VAL A 94 -11.19 -3.06 -4.45
C VAL A 94 -11.47 -4.54 -4.71
N SER A 95 -11.37 -5.39 -3.69
CA SER A 95 -11.69 -6.82 -3.83
C SER A 95 -13.14 -7.05 -4.27
N GLY A 96 -14.10 -6.29 -3.73
CA GLY A 96 -15.49 -6.35 -4.16
C GLY A 96 -15.68 -5.93 -5.61
N ALA A 97 -15.01 -4.85 -6.05
CA ALA A 97 -15.05 -4.41 -7.44
C ALA A 97 -14.44 -5.43 -8.43
N LEU A 98 -13.50 -6.27 -7.95
CA LEU A 98 -12.89 -7.34 -8.72
C LEU A 98 -13.66 -8.68 -8.64
N ASN A 99 -14.78 -8.73 -7.91
CA ASN A 99 -15.53 -9.96 -7.59
C ASN A 99 -14.69 -11.02 -6.86
N ASN A 100 -13.74 -10.58 -6.04
CA ASN A 100 -12.94 -11.47 -5.21
C ASN A 100 -13.70 -11.84 -3.92
N SER A 101 -13.39 -13.02 -3.38
CA SER A 101 -13.92 -13.44 -2.09
C SER A 101 -13.25 -12.69 -0.94
N LEU A 102 -13.93 -12.52 0.18
CA LEU A 102 -13.34 -11.86 1.36
C LEU A 102 -12.19 -12.70 1.94
N PHE A 103 -12.39 -13.99 2.10
CA PHE A 103 -11.44 -14.97 2.62
C PHE A 103 -11.91 -16.39 2.26
N ASP A 104 -11.04 -17.39 2.38
CA ASP A 104 -11.45 -18.79 2.25
C ASP A 104 -12.17 -19.25 3.52
N ALA A 105 -13.35 -19.84 3.38
CA ALA A 105 -14.20 -20.23 4.51
C ALA A 105 -13.62 -21.35 5.38
N ARG A 106 -12.69 -22.17 4.85
CA ARG A 106 -12.06 -23.29 5.58
C ARG A 106 -10.67 -22.92 6.07
N ASP A 107 -9.99 -22.03 5.37
CA ASP A 107 -8.65 -21.58 5.70
C ASP A 107 -8.45 -20.06 5.47
N PRO A 108 -9.01 -19.22 6.37
CA PRO A 108 -8.97 -17.76 6.22
C PRO A 108 -7.54 -17.19 6.19
N PHE A 109 -6.60 -17.83 6.87
CA PHE A 109 -5.21 -17.36 7.00
C PHE A 109 -4.21 -18.09 6.12
N ALA A 110 -4.66 -19.00 5.24
CA ALA A 110 -3.83 -19.75 4.31
C ALA A 110 -2.76 -20.62 5.01
N ASP A 111 -3.14 -21.36 6.05
CA ASP A 111 -2.23 -22.24 6.80
C ASP A 111 -1.91 -23.55 6.06
N ARG A 112 -2.82 -23.98 5.17
CA ARG A 112 -2.73 -25.25 4.43
C ARG A 112 -2.68 -25.05 2.92
N ARG A 113 -2.61 -23.80 2.46
CA ARG A 113 -2.58 -23.42 1.04
C ARG A 113 -1.62 -22.26 0.82
N GLU A 114 -1.27 -22.00 -0.43
CA GLU A 114 -0.55 -20.78 -0.77
C GLU A 114 -1.48 -19.56 -0.70
N LEU A 115 -0.88 -18.39 -0.42
CA LEU A 115 -1.59 -17.12 -0.44
C LEU A 115 -1.97 -16.75 -1.87
N ASP A 116 -3.24 -16.40 -2.06
CA ASP A 116 -3.80 -15.95 -3.34
C ASP A 116 -4.57 -14.64 -3.13
N ASP A 117 -3.84 -13.53 -3.23
CA ASP A 117 -4.40 -12.19 -3.11
C ASP A 117 -5.21 -11.73 -4.33
N LYS A 118 -5.30 -12.58 -5.38
CA LYS A 118 -6.20 -12.37 -6.52
C LYS A 118 -7.56 -13.00 -6.30
N THR A 119 -7.67 -14.00 -5.43
CA THR A 119 -8.94 -14.67 -5.13
C THR A 119 -9.49 -14.22 -3.79
N TYR A 120 -8.64 -13.99 -2.79
CA TYR A 120 -9.05 -13.70 -1.41
C TYR A 120 -8.50 -12.36 -0.91
N ALA A 121 -9.39 -11.49 -0.44
CA ALA A 121 -9.03 -10.17 0.07
C ALA A 121 -8.12 -10.25 1.32
N LEU A 122 -8.40 -11.17 2.23
CA LEU A 122 -7.66 -11.33 3.49
C LEU A 122 -6.20 -11.75 3.26
N ASP A 123 -5.92 -12.53 2.21
CA ASP A 123 -4.56 -12.92 1.84
C ASP A 123 -3.69 -11.73 1.47
N HIS A 124 -4.30 -10.66 0.93
CA HIS A 124 -3.59 -9.42 0.57
C HIS A 124 -2.92 -8.76 1.79
N PHE A 125 -3.47 -8.96 2.98
CA PHE A 125 -2.89 -8.46 4.22
C PHE A 125 -1.51 -9.09 4.45
N GLN A 126 -1.39 -10.40 4.31
CA GLN A 126 -0.15 -11.15 4.53
C GLN A 126 0.83 -11.02 3.36
N CYS A 127 0.32 -10.99 2.12
CA CYS A 127 1.11 -10.83 0.91
C CYS A 127 1.81 -9.48 0.86
N LYS A 128 1.10 -8.40 1.23
CA LYS A 128 1.56 -7.03 1.02
C LYS A 128 1.52 -6.18 2.28
N LEU A 129 0.35 -5.97 2.88
CA LEU A 129 0.17 -4.90 3.87
C LEU A 129 1.03 -5.09 5.11
N LEU A 130 1.07 -6.29 5.69
CA LEU A 130 1.86 -6.60 6.89
C LEU A 130 3.37 -6.58 6.62
N ARG A 131 3.80 -6.56 5.36
CA ARG A 131 5.22 -6.41 4.97
C ARG A 131 5.64 -4.96 4.83
N LEU A 132 4.69 -4.03 4.63
CA LEU A 132 4.98 -2.60 4.41
C LEU A 132 5.78 -1.95 5.54
N PRO A 133 5.55 -2.23 6.84
CA PRO A 133 6.36 -1.64 7.91
C PRO A 133 7.85 -1.93 7.76
N LYS A 134 8.23 -3.11 7.23
CA LYS A 134 9.64 -3.50 7.03
C LYS A 134 10.28 -2.83 5.81
N THR A 135 9.48 -2.28 4.90
CA THR A 135 9.97 -1.64 3.67
C THR A 135 9.90 -0.11 3.71
N MET A 136 9.43 0.48 4.81
CA MET A 136 9.46 1.93 5.02
C MET A 136 10.90 2.46 5.05
N GLN A 137 11.09 3.64 4.48
CA GLN A 137 12.39 4.28 4.30
C GLN A 137 12.79 5.17 5.47
N THR A 138 11.81 5.80 6.11
CA THR A 138 12.02 6.75 7.21
C THR A 138 11.68 6.09 8.55
N GLU A 139 12.39 6.49 9.61
CA GLU A 139 12.12 5.98 10.96
C GLU A 139 10.69 6.32 11.41
N LYS A 140 10.26 7.56 11.15
CA LYS A 140 8.91 8.01 11.51
C LYS A 140 7.84 7.29 10.69
N GLY A 141 8.04 7.13 9.38
CA GLY A 141 7.16 6.37 8.50
C GLY A 141 7.01 4.93 8.96
N ARG A 142 8.12 4.28 9.33
CA ARG A 142 8.12 2.94 9.92
C ARG A 142 7.31 2.86 11.22
N ALA A 143 7.51 3.79 12.15
CA ALA A 143 6.77 3.82 13.41
C ALA A 143 5.24 3.98 13.19
N MET A 144 4.85 4.85 12.25
CA MET A 144 3.44 5.03 11.86
C MET A 144 2.89 3.78 11.17
N ALA A 145 3.69 3.14 10.32
CA ALA A 145 3.31 1.93 9.61
C ALA A 145 3.06 0.77 10.56
N VAL A 146 3.93 0.58 11.56
CA VAL A 146 3.75 -0.42 12.62
C VAL A 146 2.45 -0.18 13.37
N HIS A 147 2.18 1.08 13.77
CA HIS A 147 0.94 1.44 14.46
C HIS A 147 -0.29 1.10 13.62
N ASN A 148 -0.30 1.51 12.35
CA ASN A 148 -1.42 1.27 11.44
C ASN A 148 -1.56 -0.21 11.03
N ALA A 149 -0.47 -0.96 10.96
CA ALA A 149 -0.48 -2.40 10.70
C ALA A 149 -1.08 -3.17 11.88
N ARG A 150 -0.82 -2.76 13.13
CA ARG A 150 -1.46 -3.36 14.31
C ARG A 150 -2.98 -3.27 14.27
N PHE A 151 -3.53 -2.17 13.75
CA PHE A 151 -4.97 -2.06 13.56
C PHE A 151 -5.51 -3.13 12.60
N LEU A 152 -4.80 -3.42 11.51
CA LEU A 152 -5.17 -4.50 10.59
C LEU A 152 -5.10 -5.88 11.27
N VAL A 153 -4.08 -6.11 12.10
CA VAL A 153 -3.93 -7.35 12.86
C VAL A 153 -5.05 -7.53 13.89
N GLN A 154 -5.47 -6.44 14.56
CA GLN A 154 -6.63 -6.46 15.45
C GLN A 154 -7.92 -6.81 14.70
N PHE A 155 -8.11 -6.27 13.49
CA PHE A 155 -9.23 -6.64 12.63
C PHE A 155 -9.18 -8.14 12.27
N MET A 156 -8.01 -8.66 11.87
CA MET A 156 -7.82 -10.09 11.58
C MET A 156 -8.14 -10.97 12.80
N ALA A 157 -7.67 -10.57 13.98
CA ALA A 157 -7.92 -11.30 15.22
C ALA A 157 -9.41 -11.28 15.61
N LYS A 158 -10.10 -10.16 15.33
CA LYS A 158 -11.54 -10.04 15.54
C LYS A 158 -12.31 -10.95 14.59
N LEU A 159 -11.97 -10.93 13.31
CA LEU A 159 -12.56 -11.77 12.29
C LEU A 159 -12.38 -13.26 12.61
N SER A 160 -11.18 -13.66 13.04
CA SER A 160 -10.92 -15.05 13.46
C SER A 160 -11.82 -15.49 14.61
N ALA A 161 -11.92 -14.67 15.66
CA ALA A 161 -12.77 -14.96 16.80
C ALA A 161 -14.26 -15.07 16.41
N GLU A 162 -14.76 -14.15 15.58
CA GLU A 162 -16.14 -14.19 15.07
C GLU A 162 -16.42 -15.46 14.27
N LEU A 163 -15.48 -15.90 13.42
CA LEU A 163 -15.60 -17.15 12.65
C LEU A 163 -15.61 -18.40 13.53
N ARG A 164 -14.98 -18.35 14.71
CA ARG A 164 -15.05 -19.42 15.73
C ARG A 164 -16.30 -19.34 16.62
N GLY A 165 -17.16 -18.34 16.43
CA GLY A 165 -18.37 -18.14 17.24
C GLY A 165 -18.11 -17.39 18.55
N GLU A 166 -17.01 -16.64 18.66
CA GLU A 166 -16.63 -15.84 19.83
C GLU A 166 -16.81 -14.34 19.56
N PRO A 167 -18.06 -13.82 19.49
CA PRO A 167 -18.34 -12.47 18.96
C PRO A 167 -17.81 -11.33 19.83
N MET A 168 -17.36 -11.59 21.06
CA MET A 168 -16.83 -10.57 21.98
C MET A 168 -15.31 -10.67 22.16
N ALA A 169 -14.66 -11.71 21.63
CA ALA A 169 -13.23 -11.95 21.81
C ALA A 169 -12.38 -11.36 20.67
N LEU A 170 -11.07 -11.39 20.89
CA LEU A 170 -10.02 -11.27 19.88
C LEU A 170 -9.16 -12.52 19.93
N ASP A 171 -8.81 -13.05 18.77
CA ASP A 171 -7.94 -14.23 18.67
C ASP A 171 -6.50 -13.89 19.05
N ALA A 172 -6.06 -14.34 20.23
CA ALA A 172 -4.72 -14.08 20.75
C ALA A 172 -3.61 -14.70 19.89
N GLU A 173 -3.87 -15.84 19.24
CA GLU A 173 -2.89 -16.49 18.37
C GLU A 173 -2.62 -15.64 17.12
N VAL A 174 -3.68 -15.07 16.52
CA VAL A 174 -3.55 -14.16 15.37
C VAL A 174 -2.83 -12.87 15.78
N LEU A 175 -3.14 -12.31 16.95
CA LEU A 175 -2.44 -11.12 17.46
C LEU A 175 -0.93 -11.36 17.61
N GLN A 176 -0.55 -12.52 18.16
CA GLN A 176 0.86 -12.88 18.36
C GLN A 176 1.56 -13.20 17.04
N ARG A 177 0.92 -13.98 16.18
CA ARG A 177 1.48 -14.45 14.91
C ARG A 177 1.77 -13.31 13.93
N PHE A 178 0.90 -12.31 13.89
CA PHE A 178 0.97 -11.23 12.91
C PHE A 178 1.44 -9.90 13.49
N ASP A 179 2.01 -9.87 14.70
CA ASP A 179 2.55 -8.62 15.27
C ASP A 179 3.63 -8.05 14.32
N PRO A 180 3.47 -6.81 13.82
CA PRO A 180 4.45 -6.18 12.92
C PRO A 180 5.83 -5.95 13.56
N LEU A 181 5.97 -6.12 14.88
CA LEU A 181 7.26 -6.08 15.59
C LEU A 181 7.84 -7.45 15.95
N ALA A 182 7.13 -8.55 15.68
CA ALA A 182 7.65 -9.90 15.89
C ALA A 182 8.72 -10.32 14.86
#